data_AF-A0A351BYW4-F1
#
_entry.id   AF-A0A351BYW4-F1
#
_cell.length_a   1.000
_cell.length_b   1.000
_cell.length_c   1.000
_cell.angle_alpha   90.00
_cell.angle_beta   90.00
_cell.angle_gamma   90.00
#
_symmetry.space_group_name_H-M   'P 1'
#
loop_
_entity.id
_entity.type
_entity.pdbx_description
1 polymer ?
#
loop_
_entity_poly.entity_id
_entity_poly.type
_entity_poly.pdbx_seq_one_letter_code
_entity_poly.pdbx_strand_id
1 'polypeptide(L)'
;MSDSNISAGQKLENFHEYRTKLNQFEGPLDILLHFVKVDDLDIYNIPISKITKDFLEYINFMKDLDIELAGEFLVMASELMKIKARMLIPQIDEEGNIIEEDPRLTLVRKLLEYKRFKDVSEMISGLEDDQRKKSFRRNFDNDFREYDSSLEIDNSLKNVTIFNLIKAYKRV
;
A
#
# COMPACT_ATOMS: atom_id res chain seq x y z
N MET A 1 33.22 13.01 29.70
CA MET A 1 31.82 12.73 30.09
C MET A 1 30.93 13.73 29.37
N SER A 2 30.60 13.51 28.09
CA SER A 2 29.74 14.46 27.35
C SER A 2 29.40 13.98 25.94
N ASP A 3 28.98 12.73 25.72
CA ASP A 3 28.56 12.27 24.36
C ASP A 3 27.30 11.40 24.36
N SER A 4 26.41 11.54 25.36
CA SER A 4 25.16 10.78 25.43
C SER A 4 23.91 11.52 24.91
N ASN A 5 24.02 12.82 24.59
CA ASN A 5 22.85 13.67 24.30
C ASN A 5 22.56 13.91 22.81
N ILE A 6 23.41 13.41 21.90
CA ILE A 6 23.25 13.66 20.44
C ILE A 6 22.30 12.62 19.79
N SER A 7 22.15 11.42 20.36
CA SER A 7 21.33 10.34 19.78
C SER A 7 19.81 10.52 19.99
N ALA A 8 19.37 11.22 21.04
CA ALA A 8 17.96 11.39 21.34
C ALA A 8 17.24 12.38 20.40
N GLY A 9 17.95 13.42 19.94
CA GLY A 9 17.39 14.46 19.05
C GLY A 9 17.10 13.96 17.64
N GLN A 10 17.98 13.14 17.06
CA GLN A 10 17.78 12.55 15.73
C GLN A 10 16.62 11.55 15.69
N LYS A 11 16.37 10.85 16.80
CA LYS A 11 15.21 9.96 16.91
C LYS A 11 13.90 10.76 16.84
N LEU A 12 13.80 11.89 17.57
CA LEU A 12 12.61 12.75 17.64
C LEU A 12 12.23 13.42 16.31
N GLU A 13 13.19 13.77 15.47
CA GLU A 13 12.90 14.30 14.12
C GLU A 13 12.33 13.23 13.18
N ASN A 14 12.93 12.03 13.17
CA ASN A 14 12.39 10.90 12.40
C ASN A 14 10.95 10.55 12.86
N PHE A 15 10.67 10.66 14.17
CA PHE A 15 9.35 10.39 14.75
C PHE A 15 8.24 11.32 14.23
N HIS A 16 8.52 12.60 13.99
CA HIS A 16 7.55 13.52 13.38
C HIS A 16 7.34 13.24 11.88
N GLU A 17 8.40 12.80 11.18
CA GLU A 17 8.31 12.38 9.78
C GLU A 17 7.48 11.09 9.62
N TYR A 18 7.56 10.14 10.56
CA TYR A 18 6.72 8.94 10.56
C TYR A 18 5.23 9.28 10.75
N ARG A 19 4.90 10.31 11.56
CA ARG A 19 3.52 10.72 11.85
C ARG A 19 2.82 11.36 10.63
N THR A 20 3.54 12.16 9.83
CA THR A 20 2.98 12.76 8.61
C THR A 20 2.83 11.75 7.46
N LYS A 21 3.71 10.74 7.39
CA LYS A 21 3.63 9.64 6.42
C LYS A 21 2.54 8.61 6.74
N LEU A 22 2.09 8.55 7.99
CA LEU A 22 1.12 7.56 8.46
C LEU A 22 -0.28 7.69 7.83
N ASN A 23 -0.72 8.92 7.57
CA ASN A 23 -1.93 9.18 6.78
C ASN A 23 -1.77 8.81 5.29
N GLN A 24 -0.61 8.29 4.87
CA GLN A 24 -0.25 8.05 3.47
C GLN A 24 0.10 6.58 3.18
N PHE A 25 0.20 5.69 4.19
CA PHE A 25 0.54 4.29 3.96
C PHE A 25 -0.73 3.45 3.73
N GLU A 26 -0.78 2.74 2.61
CA GLU A 26 -1.95 1.95 2.20
C GLU A 26 -1.99 0.54 2.82
N GLY A 27 -1.03 0.17 3.67
CA GLY A 27 -1.03 -1.14 4.35
C GLY A 27 0.33 -1.55 4.94
N PRO A 28 0.41 -2.76 5.55
CA PRO A 28 1.63 -3.22 6.24
C PRO A 28 2.82 -3.45 5.31
N LEU A 29 2.59 -3.89 4.07
CA LEU A 29 3.67 -4.10 3.09
C LEU A 29 4.33 -2.78 2.68
N ASP A 30 3.56 -1.70 2.63
CA ASP A 30 4.09 -0.39 2.25
C ASP A 30 5.05 0.16 3.31
N ILE A 31 4.72 -0.05 4.57
CA ILE A 31 5.61 0.29 5.70
C ILE A 31 6.91 -0.50 5.63
N LEU A 32 6.82 -1.81 5.35
CA LEU A 32 8.01 -2.64 5.21
C LEU A 32 8.88 -2.17 4.05
N LEU A 33 8.27 -1.82 2.91
CA LEU A 33 8.98 -1.26 1.77
C LEU A 33 9.63 0.09 2.12
N HIS A 34 8.95 0.90 2.93
CA HIS A 34 9.49 2.15 3.44
C HIS A 34 10.74 1.93 4.31
N PHE A 35 10.71 0.97 5.24
CA PHE A 35 11.88 0.63 6.06
C PHE A 35 13.07 0.19 5.21
N VAL A 36 12.83 -0.68 4.21
CA VAL A 36 13.86 -1.12 3.26
C VAL A 36 14.48 0.07 2.53
N LYS A 37 13.66 1.06 2.14
CA LYS A 37 14.13 2.28 1.45
C LYS A 37 14.88 3.25 2.34
N VAL A 38 14.42 3.49 3.57
CA VAL A 38 15.05 4.44 4.51
C VAL A 38 16.40 3.94 4.99
N ASP A 39 16.49 2.64 5.25
CA ASP A 39 17.71 2.01 5.75
C ASP A 39 18.69 1.59 4.65
N ASP A 40 18.41 1.90 3.38
CA ASP A 40 19.17 1.48 2.20
C ASP A 40 19.48 -0.03 2.20
N LEU A 41 18.47 -0.83 2.56
CA LEU A 41 18.60 -2.28 2.65
C LEU A 41 18.34 -2.92 1.29
N ASP A 42 19.10 -3.98 1.00
CA ASP A 42 18.77 -4.84 -0.13
C ASP A 42 17.48 -5.62 0.17
N ILE A 43 16.49 -5.48 -0.72
CA ILE A 43 15.21 -6.20 -0.62
C ILE A 43 15.38 -7.73 -0.68
N TYR A 44 16.47 -8.23 -1.28
CA TYR A 44 16.78 -9.66 -1.31
C TYR A 44 17.42 -10.14 -0.01
N ASN A 45 18.13 -9.26 0.72
CA ASN A 45 18.83 -9.60 1.95
C ASN A 45 18.37 -8.73 3.13
N ILE A 46 17.09 -8.90 3.47
CA ILE A 46 16.47 -8.15 4.56
C ILE A 46 16.90 -8.71 5.92
N PRO A 47 17.46 -7.89 6.84
CA PRO A 47 17.68 -8.26 8.22
C PRO A 47 16.34 -8.34 8.97
N ILE A 48 15.74 -9.53 9.00
CA ILE A 48 14.44 -9.79 9.65
C ILE A 48 14.41 -9.33 11.11
N SER A 49 15.52 -9.47 11.83
CA SER A 49 15.61 -9.04 13.24
C SER A 49 15.39 -7.54 13.43
N LYS A 50 15.96 -6.71 12.53
CA LYS A 50 15.83 -5.26 12.54
C LYS A 50 14.44 -4.84 12.11
N ILE A 51 13.99 -5.28 10.93
CA ILE A 51 12.67 -4.94 10.39
C ILE A 51 11.53 -5.33 11.34
N THR A 52 11.61 -6.50 11.97
CA THR A 52 10.59 -6.93 12.94
C THR A 52 10.55 -6.01 14.16
N LYS A 53 11.71 -5.54 14.63
CA LYS A 53 11.79 -4.61 15.76
C LYS A 53 11.18 -3.26 15.40
N ASP A 54 11.58 -2.71 14.25
CA ASP A 54 11.12 -1.40 13.79
C ASP A 54 9.60 -1.41 13.52
N PHE A 55 9.08 -2.51 12.95
CA PHE A 55 7.65 -2.71 12.74
C PHE A 55 6.87 -2.80 14.05
N LEU A 56 7.41 -3.45 15.08
CA LEU A 56 6.78 -3.54 16.40
C LEU A 56 6.84 -2.22 17.17
N GLU A 57 7.96 -1.50 17.11
CA GLU A 57 8.10 -0.15 17.67
C GLU A 57 7.06 0.79 17.06
N TYR A 58 6.88 0.71 15.74
CA TYR A 58 5.85 1.44 15.01
C TYR A 58 4.41 1.07 15.45
N ILE A 59 4.07 -0.22 15.55
CA ILE A 59 2.73 -0.64 15.99
C ILE A 59 2.45 -0.18 17.43
N ASN A 60 3.43 -0.26 18.33
CA ASN A 60 3.24 0.16 19.71
C ASN A 60 2.98 1.66 19.81
N PHE A 61 3.70 2.48 19.03
CA PHE A 61 3.44 3.91 18.95
C PHE A 61 2.04 4.22 18.41
N MET A 62 1.57 3.45 17.43
CA MET A 62 0.21 3.56 16.87
C MET A 62 -0.88 3.16 17.86
N LYS A 63 -0.65 2.11 18.67
CA LYS A 63 -1.60 1.64 19.70
C LYS A 63 -1.91 2.71 20.74
N ASP A 64 -0.93 3.53 21.08
CA ASP A 64 -1.08 4.63 22.03
C ASP A 64 -1.95 5.80 21.47
N LEU A 65 -2.32 5.75 20.18
CA LEU A 65 -2.95 6.83 19.42
C LEU A 65 -4.35 6.50 18.84
N ASP A 66 -4.95 5.35 19.19
CA ASP A 66 -6.14 4.70 18.59
C ASP A 66 -5.84 3.75 17.41
N ILE A 67 -5.98 2.45 17.68
CA ILE A 67 -6.10 1.43 16.63
C ILE A 67 -7.54 0.91 16.63
N GLU A 68 -8.38 1.56 15.85
CA GLU A 68 -9.61 0.96 15.30
C GLU A 68 -9.32 0.08 14.07
N LEU A 69 -8.08 0.12 13.55
CA LEU A 69 -7.73 -0.45 12.25
C LEU A 69 -6.40 -1.22 12.29
N ALA A 70 -6.39 -2.52 12.63
CA ALA A 70 -5.15 -3.30 12.46
C ALA A 70 -5.25 -4.84 12.43
N GLY A 71 -6.29 -5.44 11.87
CA GLY A 71 -6.27 -6.90 11.63
C GLY A 71 -5.04 -7.31 10.79
N GLU A 72 -4.79 -6.58 9.71
CA GLU A 72 -3.70 -6.86 8.77
C GLU A 72 -2.31 -6.59 9.35
N PHE A 73 -2.13 -5.53 10.15
CA PHE A 73 -0.83 -5.25 10.79
C PHE A 73 -0.50 -6.28 11.87
N LEU A 74 -1.49 -6.76 12.63
CA LEU A 74 -1.26 -7.85 13.59
C LEU A 74 -0.88 -9.15 12.87
N VAL A 75 -1.55 -9.47 11.76
CA VAL A 75 -1.18 -10.61 10.91
C VAL A 75 0.25 -10.46 10.41
N MET A 76 0.65 -9.28 9.91
CA MET A 76 2.02 -9.04 9.47
C MET A 76 3.04 -9.15 10.61
N ALA A 77 2.74 -8.60 11.79
CA ALA A 77 3.61 -8.74 12.97
C ALA A 77 3.82 -10.22 13.33
N SER A 78 2.75 -11.00 13.30
CA SER A 78 2.80 -12.44 13.56
C SER A 78 3.63 -13.19 12.51
N GLU A 79 3.52 -12.80 11.23
CA GLU A 79 4.29 -13.38 10.14
C GLU A 79 5.79 -13.08 10.29
N LEU A 80 6.15 -11.84 10.62
CA LEU A 80 7.53 -11.44 10.90
C LEU A 80 8.12 -12.18 12.11
N MET A 81 7.38 -12.31 13.21
CA MET A 81 7.79 -13.10 14.37
C MET A 81 8.01 -14.58 14.01
N LYS A 82 7.11 -15.16 13.20
CA LYS A 82 7.23 -16.54 12.72
C LYS A 82 8.50 -16.73 11.89
N ILE A 83 8.79 -15.80 10.97
CA ILE A 83 10.01 -15.85 10.14
C ILE A 83 11.24 -15.74 11.03
N LYS A 84 11.26 -14.80 11.98
CA LYS A 84 12.37 -14.63 12.93
C LYS A 84 12.62 -15.90 13.76
N ALA A 85 11.56 -16.53 14.27
CA ALA A 85 11.68 -17.77 15.05
C ALA A 85 12.22 -18.92 14.19
N ARG A 86 11.71 -19.09 12.97
CA ARG A 86 12.20 -20.11 12.01
C ARG A 86 13.64 -19.91 11.58
N MET A 87 14.14 -18.68 11.55
CA MET A 87 15.55 -18.40 11.27
C MET A 87 16.47 -18.77 12.43
N LEU A 88 15.97 -18.81 13.66
CA LEU A 88 16.75 -19.14 14.85
C LEU A 88 16.71 -20.63 15.20
N ILE A 89 15.71 -21.35 14.71
CA ILE A 89 15.49 -22.77 15.04
C ILE A 89 15.77 -23.60 13.78
N PRO A 90 16.71 -24.56 13.82
CA PRO A 90 16.97 -25.44 12.68
C PRO A 90 15.71 -26.25 12.39
N GLN A 91 15.26 -26.23 11.13
CA GLN A 91 14.15 -27.07 10.68
C GLN A 91 14.69 -28.42 10.24
N ILE A 92 14.05 -29.47 10.72
CA ILE A 92 14.45 -30.86 10.49
C ILE A 92 13.31 -31.54 9.74
N ASP A 93 13.61 -32.26 8.66
CA ASP A 93 12.64 -33.09 7.94
C ASP A 93 12.32 -34.40 8.70
N GLU A 94 11.38 -35.20 8.19
CA GLU A 94 10.98 -36.49 8.79
C GLU A 94 12.14 -37.51 8.84
N GLU A 95 13.19 -37.28 8.05
CA GLU A 95 14.38 -38.12 7.91
C GLU A 95 15.56 -37.61 8.76
N GLY A 96 15.41 -36.48 9.46
CA GLY A 96 16.45 -35.92 10.33
C GLY A 96 17.41 -34.94 9.64
N ASN A 97 17.21 -34.60 8.36
CA ASN A 97 18.04 -33.64 7.64
C ASN A 97 17.57 -32.20 7.85
N ILE A 98 18.51 -31.26 7.75
CA ILE A 98 18.23 -29.84 7.91
C ILE A 98 17.60 -29.31 6.62
N ILE A 99 16.42 -28.68 6.74
CA ILE A 99 15.74 -28.01 5.64
C ILE A 99 16.41 -26.65 5.42
N GLU A 100 17.08 -26.47 4.27
CA GLU A 100 17.79 -25.23 3.89
C GLU A 100 16.90 -24.18 3.19
N GLU A 101 15.57 -24.27 3.30
CA GLU A 101 14.70 -23.26 2.70
C GLU A 101 14.75 -21.97 3.52
N ASP A 102 15.16 -20.85 2.90
CA ASP A 102 15.19 -19.56 3.59
C ASP A 102 13.75 -19.06 3.85
N PRO A 103 13.31 -19.00 5.13
CA PRO A 103 11.93 -18.66 5.48
C PRO A 103 11.56 -17.22 5.07
N ARG A 104 12.53 -16.36 4.74
CA ARG A 104 12.28 -14.98 4.31
C ARG A 104 11.80 -14.86 2.87
N LEU A 105 12.03 -15.87 2.02
CA LEU A 105 11.75 -15.83 0.58
C LEU A 105 10.29 -15.45 0.27
N THR A 106 9.36 -15.95 1.08
CA THR A 106 7.94 -15.66 0.92
C THR A 106 7.65 -14.17 1.13
N LEU A 107 8.26 -13.54 2.13
CA LEU A 107 8.10 -12.12 2.40
C LEU A 107 8.74 -11.26 1.30
N VAL A 108 9.96 -11.61 0.89
CA VAL A 108 10.68 -10.91 -0.19
C VAL A 108 9.86 -10.91 -1.47
N ARG A 109 9.25 -12.04 -1.83
CA ARG A 109 8.39 -12.15 -3.02
C ARG A 109 7.18 -11.22 -2.92
N LYS A 110 6.49 -11.20 -1.77
CA LYS A 110 5.35 -10.30 -1.54
C LYS A 110 5.76 -8.83 -1.65
N LEU A 111 6.91 -8.44 -1.11
CA LEU A 111 7.43 -7.07 -1.17
C LEU A 111 7.78 -6.65 -2.61
N LEU A 112 8.43 -7.53 -3.38
CA LEU A 112 8.75 -7.29 -4.78
C LEU A 112 7.49 -7.13 -5.64
N GLU A 113 6.50 -8.00 -5.42
CA GLU A 113 5.22 -7.93 -6.12
C GLU A 113 4.48 -6.62 -5.80
N TYR A 114 4.38 -6.27 -4.52
CA TYR A 114 3.77 -5.02 -4.09
C TYR A 114 4.49 -3.81 -4.67
N LYS A 115 5.83 -3.77 -4.61
CA LYS A 115 6.65 -2.72 -5.21
C LYS A 115 6.34 -2.55 -6.69
N ARG A 116 6.30 -3.65 -7.46
CA ARG A 116 5.99 -3.61 -8.88
C ARG A 116 4.62 -2.98 -9.16
N PHE A 117 3.59 -3.36 -8.38
CA PHE A 117 2.27 -2.76 -8.55
C PHE A 117 2.25 -1.29 -8.14
N LYS A 118 2.96 -0.92 -7.06
CA LYS A 118 3.11 0.47 -6.64
C LYS A 118 3.75 1.33 -7.73
N ASP A 119 4.85 0.87 -8.31
CA ASP A 119 5.56 1.57 -9.39
C ASP A 119 4.66 1.76 -10.63
N VAL A 120 3.87 0.74 -10.99
CA VAL A 120 2.92 0.81 -12.12
C VAL A 120 1.77 1.77 -11.81
N SER A 121 1.22 1.74 -10.58
CA SER A 121 0.18 2.67 -10.15
C SER A 121 0.65 4.11 -10.19
N GLU A 122 1.88 4.39 -9.74
CA GLU A 122 2.49 5.72 -9.83
C GLU A 122 2.68 6.17 -11.29
N MET A 123 3.14 5.26 -12.17
CA MET A 123 3.26 5.54 -13.61
C MET A 123 1.90 5.87 -14.24
N ILE A 124 0.85 5.09 -13.94
CA ILE A 124 -0.51 5.32 -14.45
C ILE A 124 -1.06 6.64 -13.93
N SER A 125 -0.83 6.96 -12.65
CA SER A 125 -1.25 8.23 -12.05
C SER A 125 -0.62 9.42 -12.77
N GLY A 126 0.67 9.35 -13.11
CA GLY A 126 1.35 10.37 -13.92
C GLY A 126 0.74 10.52 -15.32
N LEU A 127 0.40 9.41 -15.97
CA LEU A 127 -0.29 9.45 -17.27
C LEU A 127 -1.69 10.07 -17.17
N GLU A 128 -2.43 9.77 -16.09
CA GLU A 128 -3.73 10.37 -15.82
C GLU A 128 -3.61 11.89 -15.66
N ASP A 129 -2.64 12.36 -14.89
CA ASP A 129 -2.38 13.78 -14.68
C ASP A 129 -2.03 14.52 -15.98
N ASP A 130 -1.20 13.91 -16.81
CA ASP A 130 -0.85 14.47 -18.12
C ASP A 130 -2.04 14.49 -19.07
N GLN A 131 -2.88 13.45 -19.06
CA GLN A 131 -4.11 13.40 -19.83
C GLN A 131 -5.10 14.47 -19.35
N ARG A 132 -5.23 14.67 -18.04
CA ARG A 132 -6.10 15.68 -17.41
C ARG A 132 -5.74 17.10 -17.86
N LYS A 133 -4.44 17.38 -18.05
CA LYS A 133 -3.93 18.66 -18.56
C LYS A 133 -4.23 18.85 -20.06
N LYS A 134 -4.14 17.79 -20.86
CA LYS A 134 -4.37 17.83 -22.32
C LYS A 134 -5.84 17.86 -22.70
N SER A 135 -6.67 17.10 -22.00
CA SER A 135 -8.11 17.01 -22.23
C SER A 135 -8.85 17.46 -20.97
N PHE A 136 -9.19 18.74 -20.93
CA PHE A 136 -10.10 19.25 -19.92
C PHE A 136 -11.44 18.50 -20.06
N ARG A 137 -12.01 17.99 -18.96
CA ARG A 137 -13.39 17.48 -18.95
C ARG A 137 -14.32 18.64 -19.27
N ARG A 138 -14.55 18.90 -20.56
CA ARG A 138 -15.71 19.67 -21.01
C ARG A 138 -16.91 18.73 -21.00
N ASN A 139 -18.09 19.29 -20.72
CA ASN A 139 -19.33 18.62 -21.11
C ASN A 139 -19.21 18.31 -22.61
N PHE A 140 -19.62 17.12 -23.04
CA PHE A 140 -19.63 16.80 -24.46
C PHE A 140 -20.46 17.87 -25.18
N ASP A 141 -19.83 18.73 -25.99
CA ASP A 141 -20.54 19.70 -26.83
C ASP A 141 -21.42 18.98 -27.90
N ASN A 142 -21.26 17.66 -28.03
CA ASN A 142 -22.06 16.78 -28.90
C ASN A 142 -23.33 16.21 -28.24
N ASP A 143 -23.70 16.65 -27.03
CA ASP A 143 -25.05 16.37 -26.53
C ASP A 143 -26.01 17.22 -27.37
N PHE A 144 -26.74 16.60 -28.29
CA PHE A 144 -27.70 17.26 -29.17
C PHE A 144 -28.68 18.08 -28.30
N ARG A 145 -28.56 19.41 -28.31
CA ARG A 145 -29.47 20.34 -27.61
C ARG A 145 -30.69 20.72 -28.45
N GLU A 146 -30.81 20.20 -29.67
CA GLU A 146 -32.02 20.37 -30.46
C GLU A 146 -33.04 19.32 -30.03
N TYR A 147 -33.96 19.75 -29.17
CA TYR A 147 -35.22 19.05 -28.95
C TYR A 147 -36.08 19.23 -30.19
N ASP A 148 -35.97 18.31 -31.16
CA ASP A 148 -36.92 18.26 -32.25
C ASP A 148 -38.23 17.65 -31.74
N SER A 149 -39.18 18.53 -31.41
CA SER A 149 -40.54 18.20 -30.99
C SER A 149 -41.35 17.39 -32.01
N SER A 150 -40.84 17.18 -33.23
CA SER A 150 -41.49 16.39 -34.28
C SER A 150 -40.98 14.95 -34.40
N LEU A 151 -39.92 14.58 -33.67
CA LEU A 151 -39.47 13.19 -33.59
C LEU A 151 -40.38 12.43 -32.62
N GLU A 152 -41.21 11.52 -33.17
CA GLU A 152 -41.79 10.43 -32.36
C GLU A 152 -40.67 9.82 -31.52
N ILE A 153 -40.90 9.67 -30.20
CA ILE A 153 -39.94 9.18 -29.20
C ILE A 153 -39.01 8.15 -29.85
N ASP A 154 -37.78 8.60 -30.13
CA ASP A 154 -36.82 7.87 -30.93
C ASP A 154 -36.67 6.44 -30.38
N ASN A 155 -36.69 5.44 -31.26
CA ASN A 155 -36.40 4.04 -30.94
C ASN A 155 -35.09 3.88 -30.15
N SER A 156 -34.21 4.88 -30.18
CA SER A 156 -33.02 5.02 -29.33
C SER A 156 -33.28 4.87 -27.82
N LEU A 157 -34.46 5.25 -27.31
CA LEU A 157 -34.79 5.11 -25.88
C LEU A 157 -35.39 3.74 -25.51
N LYS A 158 -35.67 2.85 -26.47
CA LYS A 158 -36.30 1.54 -26.17
C LYS A 158 -35.43 0.61 -25.33
N ASN A 159 -34.12 0.85 -25.28
CA ASN A 159 -33.16 0.01 -24.56
C ASN A 159 -32.58 0.66 -23.29
N VAL A 160 -33.16 1.78 -22.84
CA VAL A 160 -32.74 2.43 -21.58
C VAL A 160 -33.52 1.82 -20.42
N THR A 161 -32.85 0.98 -19.63
CA THR A 161 -33.44 0.41 -18.41
C THR A 161 -33.26 1.39 -17.24
N ILE A 162 -34.11 1.28 -16.20
CA ILE A 162 -33.97 2.00 -14.92
C ILE A 162 -32.53 1.95 -14.36
N PHE A 163 -31.85 0.82 -14.55
CA PHE A 163 -30.46 0.62 -14.12
C PHE A 163 -29.47 1.53 -14.86
N ASN A 164 -29.72 1.85 -16.14
CA ASN A 164 -28.91 2.80 -16.89
C ASN A 164 -29.08 4.22 -16.33
N LEU A 165 -30.31 4.58 -15.91
CA LEU A 165 -30.59 5.87 -15.27
C LEU A 165 -29.91 5.99 -13.90
N ILE A 166 -30.00 4.96 -13.06
CA ILE A 166 -29.35 4.91 -11.74
C ILE A 166 -27.82 4.99 -11.90
N LYS A 167 -27.27 4.30 -12.89
CA LYS A 167 -25.82 4.34 -13.21
C LYS A 167 -25.37 5.73 -13.70
N ALA A 168 -26.20 6.43 -14.47
CA ALA A 168 -25.93 7.78 -14.92
C ALA A 168 -26.01 8.80 -13.78
N TYR A 169 -27.02 8.69 -12.91
CA TYR A 169 -27.18 9.56 -11.75
C TYR A 169 -26.01 9.46 -10.76
N LYS A 170 -25.48 8.25 -10.52
CA LYS A 170 -24.28 8.05 -9.69
C LYS A 170 -22.99 8.64 -10.28
N ARG A 171 -22.98 9.04 -11.55
CA ARG A 171 -21.81 9.55 -12.26
C ARG A 171 -21.72 11.08 -12.26
N VAL A 172 -22.82 11.75 -11.91
CA VAL A 172 -22.93 13.20 -11.66
C VAL A 172 -22.66 13.46 -10.19
#